data_AF-A0A2I4CI05-F1
#
_entry.id   AF-A0A2I4CI05-F1
#
_cell.length_a   1.000
_cell.length_b   1.000
_cell.length_c   1.000
_cell.angle_alpha   90.00
_cell.angle_beta   90.00
_cell.angle_gamma   90.00
#
_symmetry.space_group_name_H-M   'P 1'
#
loop_
_entity.id
_entity.type
_entity.pdbx_description
1 polymer ?
#
loop_
_entity_poly.entity_id
_entity_poly.type
_entity_poly.pdbx_seq_one_letter_code
_entity_poly.pdbx_strand_id
1 'polypeptide(L)'
;MKPQSSSTSFQGYPGGGAPPARNPYAGGGSFYGSPQTAPYGGGAGSAGSPYGGYGAPGHGGQYGPGPSGAHGGYGGQPYRGPHAPAGNIPPGVNPEAYQWFQTVDTDQSGFINVKELKQALINSNWSAFNDETSLMMINMFDKTRSGRIDLFGFSALWDYMQQWRGLFQHYDRDRSGSISGPELSQALAQMGYNLSPQFSEALVQRFGMRGQGLQLDRFIQVCTQLQSMTQLFREKDTTRMGSVRLSYEDFLSGAITRLM
;
A
#
# COMPACT_ATOMS: atom_id res chain seq x y z
N MET A 1 2.78 4.09 32.23
CA MET A 1 1.79 4.55 31.23
C MET A 1 2.24 4.01 29.87
N LYS A 2 1.46 3.12 29.25
CA LYS A 2 1.75 2.54 27.92
C LYS A 2 1.14 3.43 26.83
N PRO A 3 1.81 3.68 25.70
CA PRO A 3 1.14 4.24 24.52
C PRO A 3 0.39 3.13 23.77
N GLN A 4 -0.87 3.39 23.45
CA GLN A 4 -1.68 2.53 22.58
C GLN A 4 -1.28 2.76 21.12
N SER A 5 -0.90 1.67 20.44
CA SER A 5 -0.82 1.63 18.98
C SER A 5 -2.23 1.57 18.41
N SER A 6 -2.69 2.68 17.82
CA SER A 6 -3.95 2.72 17.09
C SER A 6 -3.73 2.17 15.68
N SER A 7 -4.00 0.88 15.49
CA SER A 7 -4.15 0.29 14.15
C SER A 7 -5.44 0.82 13.53
N THR A 8 -5.33 1.71 12.56
CA THR A 8 -6.47 2.26 11.81
C THR A 8 -7.04 1.17 10.90
N SER A 9 -8.06 0.46 11.37
CA SER A 9 -8.85 -0.46 10.55
C SER A 9 -9.71 0.33 9.57
N PHE A 10 -9.45 0.14 8.28
CA PHE A 10 -10.15 0.80 7.19
C PHE A 10 -11.50 0.12 6.94
N GLN A 11 -12.60 0.80 7.26
CA GLN A 11 -13.95 0.31 6.97
C GLN A 11 -14.58 1.15 5.85
N GLY A 12 -14.78 0.52 4.70
CA GLY A 12 -15.26 1.09 3.43
C GLY A 12 -16.72 1.55 3.45
N TYR A 13 -17.11 2.36 2.46
CA TYR A 13 -18.44 2.99 2.35
C TYR A 13 -19.34 2.22 1.36
N PRO A 14 -20.52 1.71 1.77
CA PRO A 14 -21.44 1.05 0.84
C PRO A 14 -22.16 2.12 0.00
N GLY A 15 -21.80 2.22 -1.28
CA GLY A 15 -22.55 3.06 -2.22
C GLY A 15 -23.90 2.43 -2.57
N GLY A 16 -24.98 3.19 -2.38
CA GLY A 16 -26.36 2.79 -2.62
C GLY A 16 -26.66 2.47 -4.08
N GLY A 17 -27.47 1.43 -4.28
CA GLY A 17 -27.99 1.00 -5.57
C GLY A 17 -28.95 2.01 -6.21
N ALA A 18 -29.00 1.93 -7.53
CA ALA A 18 -29.78 2.72 -8.48
C ALA A 18 -31.29 2.85 -8.15
N PRO A 19 -31.98 3.89 -8.69
CA PRO A 19 -33.37 4.18 -8.38
C PRO A 19 -34.35 3.24 -9.11
N PRO A 20 -35.54 2.96 -8.57
CA PRO A 20 -36.60 2.36 -9.38
C PRO A 20 -37.26 3.42 -10.26
N ALA A 21 -37.25 3.15 -11.57
CA ALA A 21 -38.08 3.85 -12.55
C ALA A 21 -39.57 3.57 -12.26
N ARG A 22 -40.37 4.64 -12.20
CA ARG A 22 -41.84 4.56 -12.24
C ARG A 22 -42.30 4.42 -13.69
N ASN A 23 -42.98 3.31 -14.00
CA ASN A 23 -43.94 3.24 -15.10
C ASN A 23 -45.35 3.44 -14.54
N PRO A 24 -46.30 3.98 -15.34
CA PRO A 24 -47.46 3.13 -15.66
C PRO A 24 -48.05 3.34 -17.08
N TYR A 25 -48.81 2.31 -17.48
CA TYR A 25 -49.69 2.15 -18.68
C TYR A 25 -48.98 1.70 -19.97
N ALA A 26 -49.48 0.74 -20.76
CA ALA A 26 -50.53 -0.28 -20.63
C ALA A 26 -50.43 -1.19 -21.87
N GLY A 27 -50.86 -2.45 -21.73
CA GLY A 27 -51.53 -3.17 -22.82
C GLY A 27 -50.72 -4.18 -23.64
N GLY A 28 -51.06 -5.46 -23.45
CA GLY A 28 -51.23 -6.37 -24.59
C GLY A 28 -50.44 -7.68 -24.55
N GLY A 29 -51.17 -8.79 -24.40
CA GLY A 29 -50.94 -9.98 -25.23
C GLY A 29 -50.26 -11.19 -24.60
N SER A 30 -51.08 -12.12 -24.12
CA SER A 30 -50.77 -13.51 -23.75
C SER A 30 -50.24 -14.36 -24.92
N PHE A 31 -49.37 -15.37 -24.66
CA PHE A 31 -49.60 -16.83 -24.89
C PHE A 31 -48.32 -17.70 -24.71
N TYR A 32 -48.47 -18.80 -23.95
CA TYR A 32 -47.85 -20.17 -24.02
C TYR A 32 -46.33 -20.34 -24.19
N GLY A 33 -45.61 -21.27 -23.54
CA GLY A 33 -45.95 -22.39 -22.67
C GLY A 33 -44.68 -23.18 -22.27
N SER A 34 -44.76 -23.94 -21.18
CA SER A 34 -43.84 -25.05 -20.83
C SER A 34 -44.49 -26.38 -21.29
N PRO A 35 -43.81 -27.55 -21.38
CA PRO A 35 -43.32 -28.27 -20.18
C PRO A 35 -42.15 -29.28 -20.38
N GLN A 36 -41.84 -30.01 -19.28
CA GLN A 36 -41.19 -31.33 -19.16
C GLN A 36 -39.64 -31.42 -19.05
N THR A 37 -39.00 -32.39 -18.38
CA THR A 37 -39.11 -33.10 -17.07
C THR A 37 -37.95 -34.12 -17.00
N ALA A 38 -37.07 -34.00 -15.98
CA ALA A 38 -36.41 -35.06 -15.16
C ALA A 38 -35.56 -36.21 -15.82
N PRO A 39 -35.00 -37.20 -15.06
CA PRO A 39 -33.81 -37.11 -14.17
C PRO A 39 -32.84 -38.35 -14.30
N TYR A 40 -31.70 -38.38 -13.58
CA TYR A 40 -30.99 -39.57 -12.99
C TYR A 40 -29.60 -39.10 -12.49
N GLY A 41 -29.11 -39.26 -11.26
CA GLY A 41 -28.81 -40.43 -10.39
C GLY A 41 -27.50 -40.03 -9.66
N GLY A 42 -27.20 -40.28 -8.38
CA GLY A 42 -27.45 -41.41 -7.47
C GLY A 42 -26.10 -42.08 -7.15
N GLY A 43 -25.56 -41.93 -5.94
CA GLY A 43 -24.36 -42.65 -5.50
C GLY A 43 -23.74 -42.18 -4.18
N ALA A 44 -24.00 -42.93 -3.11
CA ALA A 44 -23.39 -42.81 -1.78
C ALA A 44 -22.48 -44.04 -1.48
N GLY A 45 -21.52 -43.90 -0.56
CA GLY A 45 -20.70 -44.99 0.02
C GLY A 45 -19.24 -44.55 0.19
N SER A 46 -18.70 -44.20 1.36
CA SER A 46 -18.44 -44.92 2.63
C SER A 46 -17.14 -45.75 2.66
N ALA A 47 -16.30 -45.38 3.63
CA ALA A 47 -15.38 -46.18 4.47
C ALA A 47 -14.32 -47.12 3.86
N GLY A 48 -13.08 -46.98 4.34
CA GLY A 48 -12.11 -48.10 4.41
C GLY A 48 -10.62 -47.75 4.37
N SER A 49 -10.02 -47.44 5.53
CA SER A 49 -8.64 -47.88 5.86
C SER A 49 -8.69 -49.42 6.11
N PRO A 50 -7.60 -50.24 6.08
CA PRO A 50 -6.34 -50.03 6.83
C PRO A 50 -5.04 -50.72 6.31
N TYR A 51 -3.95 -50.51 7.07
CA TYR A 51 -2.71 -51.30 7.25
C TYR A 51 -1.40 -50.99 6.48
N GLY A 52 -0.32 -50.87 7.30
CA GLY A 52 1.09 -51.19 7.01
C GLY A 52 2.04 -49.98 7.00
N GLY A 53 2.98 -49.73 7.93
CA GLY A 53 3.60 -50.54 8.97
C GLY A 53 5.06 -50.90 8.63
N TYR A 54 6.02 -50.35 9.40
CA TYR A 54 7.47 -50.67 9.51
C TYR A 54 8.41 -50.15 8.39
N GLY A 55 9.58 -49.57 8.67
CA GLY A 55 10.32 -49.40 9.92
C GLY A 55 11.61 -48.58 9.77
N ALA A 56 12.10 -48.06 10.89
CA ALA A 56 13.50 -47.70 11.11
C ALA A 56 14.27 -48.94 11.61
N PRO A 57 15.61 -48.95 11.51
CA PRO A 57 16.38 -48.76 12.75
C PRO A 57 17.66 -47.91 12.57
N GLY A 58 18.07 -47.28 13.66
CA GLY A 58 19.29 -46.47 13.75
C GLY A 58 20.52 -47.24 14.24
N HIS A 59 21.65 -46.52 14.28
CA HIS A 59 22.89 -46.67 15.06
C HIS A 59 23.78 -45.51 14.56
N GLY A 60 24.46 -44.66 15.33
CA GLY A 60 25.09 -44.78 16.64
C GLY A 60 26.56 -44.37 16.43
N GLY A 61 27.07 -43.35 17.14
CA GLY A 61 28.50 -43.01 17.08
C GLY A 61 28.83 -41.58 17.52
N GLN A 62 29.33 -41.46 18.74
CA GLN A 62 29.72 -40.24 19.46
C GLN A 62 31.22 -40.36 19.77
N TYR A 63 32.06 -39.40 19.37
CA TYR A 63 33.45 -39.29 19.87
C TYR A 63 33.88 -37.83 19.99
N GLY A 64 34.55 -37.53 21.10
CA GLY A 64 34.89 -36.19 21.61
C GLY A 64 36.19 -35.56 21.08
N PRO A 65 36.69 -34.49 21.76
CA PRO A 65 37.53 -33.45 21.16
C PRO A 65 39.03 -33.55 21.48
N GLY A 66 39.86 -32.90 20.64
CA GLY A 66 41.32 -32.72 20.82
C GLY A 66 41.90 -31.60 19.93
N PRO A 67 43.10 -31.05 20.22
CA PRO A 67 43.31 -29.61 20.31
C PRO A 67 44.24 -28.95 19.27
N SER A 68 44.24 -27.62 19.35
CA SER A 68 45.06 -26.54 18.75
C SER A 68 46.40 -26.87 18.04
N GLY A 69 46.58 -26.23 16.87
CA GLY A 69 47.88 -26.02 16.21
C GLY A 69 47.82 -24.80 15.28
N ALA A 70 48.59 -23.77 15.60
CA ALA A 70 48.78 -22.52 14.85
C ALA A 70 49.52 -22.74 13.52
N HIS A 71 49.27 -21.93 12.48
CA HIS A 71 50.25 -21.52 11.45
C HIS A 71 49.79 -20.20 10.80
N GLY A 72 50.69 -19.21 10.78
CA GLY A 72 50.53 -17.95 10.05
C GLY A 72 50.98 -18.05 8.59
N GLY A 73 50.57 -17.09 7.77
CA GLY A 73 51.02 -16.97 6.38
C GLY A 73 50.29 -15.87 5.61
N TYR A 74 51.01 -14.79 5.31
CA TYR A 74 50.58 -13.58 4.60
C TYR A 74 50.32 -13.83 3.11
N GLY A 75 49.36 -13.12 2.52
CA GLY A 75 49.17 -13.00 1.06
C GLY A 75 47.90 -12.25 0.69
N GLY A 76 47.99 -10.92 0.58
CA GLY A 76 46.85 -10.01 0.41
C GLY A 76 46.17 -10.05 -0.97
N GLN A 77 44.85 -9.84 -0.95
CA GLN A 77 44.02 -9.46 -2.10
C GLN A 77 43.43 -8.06 -1.86
N PRO A 78 43.18 -7.27 -2.92
CA PRO A 78 42.97 -5.84 -2.81
C PRO A 78 41.60 -5.51 -2.22
N TYR A 79 41.68 -4.82 -1.09
CA TYR A 79 40.71 -3.96 -0.42
C TYR A 79 39.49 -3.56 -1.28
N ARG A 80 38.36 -4.25 -1.10
CA ARG A 80 37.05 -3.63 -1.25
C ARG A 80 36.92 -2.60 -0.12
N GLY A 81 36.54 -1.39 -0.48
CA GLY A 81 36.50 -0.22 0.40
C GLY A 81 35.74 -0.46 1.72
N PRO A 82 36.00 0.38 2.74
CA PRO A 82 35.57 0.14 4.10
C PRO A 82 34.06 -0.02 4.12
N HIS A 83 33.59 -1.20 4.50
CA HIS A 83 32.26 -1.29 5.08
C HIS A 83 32.31 -0.35 6.27
N ALA A 84 31.51 0.72 6.24
CA ALA A 84 31.33 1.56 7.39
C ALA A 84 31.07 0.63 8.58
N PRO A 85 31.76 0.80 9.72
CA PRO A 85 31.43 0.02 10.89
C PRO A 85 29.94 0.18 11.12
N ALA A 86 29.25 -0.91 11.47
CA ALA A 86 27.88 -0.83 11.97
C ALA A 86 27.90 0.05 13.22
N GLY A 87 27.90 1.37 13.01
CA GLY A 87 27.79 2.37 14.05
C GLY A 87 26.50 2.08 14.76
N ASN A 88 26.52 2.15 16.10
CA ASN A 88 25.36 1.93 16.96
C ASN A 88 24.10 2.57 16.35
N ILE A 89 23.31 1.77 15.63
CA ILE A 89 22.05 2.22 15.08
C ILE A 89 21.18 2.55 16.30
N PRO A 90 20.66 3.78 16.42
CA PRO A 90 19.85 4.14 17.57
C PRO A 90 18.67 3.16 17.72
N PRO A 91 18.36 2.69 18.93
CA PRO A 91 17.22 1.81 19.15
C PRO A 91 15.92 2.45 18.62
N GLY A 92 15.16 1.69 17.83
CA GLY A 92 13.92 2.17 17.20
C GLY A 92 14.09 2.79 15.82
N VAL A 93 15.31 2.80 15.27
CA VAL A 93 15.57 3.18 13.87
C VAL A 93 15.67 1.92 13.01
N ASN A 94 14.99 1.93 11.85
CA ASN A 94 15.09 0.90 10.84
C ASN A 94 16.54 0.85 10.30
N PRO A 95 17.22 -0.31 10.29
CA PRO A 95 18.59 -0.42 9.83
C PRO A 95 18.81 0.00 8.38
N GLU A 96 17.88 -0.31 7.48
CA GLU A 96 17.94 0.11 6.08
C GLU A 96 17.76 1.62 5.97
N ALA A 97 16.83 2.19 6.74
CA ALA A 97 16.63 3.63 6.78
C ALA A 97 17.90 4.36 7.26
N TYR A 98 18.61 3.82 8.24
CA TYR A 98 19.89 4.40 8.70
C TYR A 98 20.95 4.43 7.60
N GLN A 99 21.06 3.36 6.81
CA GLN A 99 22.00 3.29 5.68
C GLN A 99 21.63 4.29 4.59
N TRP A 100 20.33 4.38 4.26
CA TRP A 100 19.85 5.32 3.25
C TRP A 100 19.94 6.77 3.73
N PHE A 101 19.73 7.03 5.01
CA PHE A 101 19.79 8.37 5.58
C PHE A 101 21.09 9.09 5.20
N GLN A 102 22.24 8.42 5.32
CA GLN A 102 23.55 9.00 4.99
C GLN A 102 23.71 9.31 3.50
N THR A 103 22.96 8.63 2.63
CA THR A 103 22.97 8.87 1.18
C THR A 103 22.02 10.01 0.81
N VAL A 104 20.90 10.14 1.53
CA VAL A 104 19.92 11.21 1.30
C VAL A 104 20.38 12.54 1.92
N ASP A 105 21.03 12.50 3.09
CA ASP A 105 21.60 13.66 3.81
C ASP A 105 22.90 14.12 3.12
N THR A 106 22.76 14.73 1.95
CA THR A 106 23.90 15.10 1.10
C THR A 106 24.79 16.18 1.72
N ASP A 107 24.20 17.06 2.54
CA ASP A 107 24.94 18.12 3.24
C ASP A 107 25.43 17.70 4.63
N GLN A 108 25.13 16.47 5.06
CA GLN A 108 25.50 15.90 6.36
C GLN A 108 25.03 16.75 7.54
N SER A 109 23.91 17.45 7.39
CA SER A 109 23.35 18.29 8.45
C SER A 109 22.71 17.48 9.59
N GLY A 110 22.46 16.19 9.38
CA GLY A 110 21.72 15.33 10.29
C GLY A 110 20.20 15.48 10.14
N PHE A 111 19.73 16.18 9.10
CA PHE A 111 18.31 16.39 8.81
C PHE A 111 18.05 16.32 7.30
N ILE A 112 17.00 15.61 6.91
CA ILE A 112 16.57 15.56 5.50
C ILE A 112 15.58 16.67 5.22
N ASN A 113 15.89 17.51 4.24
CA ASN A 113 14.95 18.50 3.70
C ASN A 113 14.22 17.98 2.43
N VAL A 114 13.20 18.71 1.98
CA VAL A 114 12.38 18.32 0.81
C VAL A 114 13.22 18.14 -0.46
N LYS A 115 14.27 18.97 -0.66
CA LYS A 115 15.11 18.88 -1.87
C LYS A 115 15.92 17.59 -1.88
N GLU A 116 16.50 17.24 -0.74
CA GLU A 116 17.26 16.01 -0.54
C GLU A 116 16.38 14.78 -0.71
N LEU A 117 15.20 14.77 -0.08
CA LEU A 117 14.23 13.69 -0.26
C LEU A 117 13.83 13.54 -1.73
N LYS A 118 13.52 14.63 -2.42
CA LYS A 118 13.14 14.61 -3.84
C LYS A 118 14.26 14.08 -4.73
N GLN A 119 15.51 14.43 -4.45
CA GLN A 119 16.67 13.94 -5.22
C GLN A 119 16.93 12.45 -5.00
N ALA A 120 16.63 11.93 -3.81
CA ALA A 120 16.78 10.52 -3.50
C ALA A 120 15.64 9.64 -4.05
N LEU A 121 14.46 10.21 -4.30
CA LEU A 121 13.29 9.47 -4.79
C LEU A 121 13.15 9.59 -6.31
N ILE A 122 13.18 8.43 -6.98
CA ILE A 122 12.98 8.32 -8.43
C ILE A 122 11.90 7.25 -8.67
N ASN A 123 10.98 7.54 -9.58
CA ASN A 123 9.94 6.59 -9.99
C ASN A 123 10.52 5.47 -10.87
N SER A 124 9.77 4.38 -11.04
CA SER A 124 10.18 3.23 -11.86
C SER A 124 10.48 3.61 -13.33
N ASN A 125 9.81 4.65 -13.84
CA ASN A 125 10.03 5.19 -15.18
C ASN A 125 11.15 6.24 -15.26
N TRP A 126 11.99 6.36 -14.23
CA TRP A 126 13.08 7.34 -14.11
C TRP A 126 12.64 8.80 -14.00
N SER A 127 11.33 9.06 -13.84
CA SER A 127 10.87 10.42 -13.58
C SER A 127 11.21 10.84 -12.16
N ALA A 128 11.39 12.15 -11.98
CA ALA A 128 11.46 12.74 -10.64
C ALA A 128 10.15 12.48 -9.89
N PHE A 129 10.26 12.25 -8.58
CA PHE A 129 9.12 12.15 -7.68
C PHE A 129 8.38 13.49 -7.60
N ASN A 130 7.06 13.44 -7.47
CA ASN A 130 6.24 14.63 -7.40
C ASN A 130 6.50 15.50 -6.15
N ASP A 131 6.68 16.81 -6.39
CA ASP A 131 6.95 17.84 -5.39
C ASP A 131 5.90 17.91 -4.27
N GLU A 132 4.61 17.91 -4.63
CA GLU A 132 3.54 17.97 -3.62
C GLU A 132 3.55 16.72 -2.72
N THR A 133 3.84 15.56 -3.31
CA THR A 133 3.91 14.29 -2.58
C THR A 133 5.14 14.25 -1.67
N SER A 134 6.31 14.70 -2.13
CA SER A 134 7.51 14.81 -1.31
C SER A 134 7.32 15.78 -0.13
N LEU A 135 6.68 16.92 -0.38
CA LEU A 135 6.37 17.89 0.68
C LEU A 135 5.39 17.32 1.70
N MET A 136 4.32 16.66 1.23
CA MET A 136 3.38 15.96 2.10
C MET A 136 4.11 14.95 3.00
N MET A 137 4.99 14.14 2.42
CA MET A 137 5.78 13.15 3.16
C MET A 137 6.64 13.80 4.25
N ILE A 138 7.36 14.87 3.96
CA ILE A 138 8.12 15.60 4.99
C ILE A 138 7.17 16.08 6.09
N ASN A 139 6.07 16.73 5.75
CA ASN A 139 5.13 17.30 6.72
C ASN A 139 4.47 16.24 7.62
N MET A 140 4.26 15.02 7.13
CA MET A 140 3.69 13.92 7.94
C MET A 140 4.63 13.46 9.05
N PHE A 141 5.95 13.57 8.86
CA PHE A 141 6.96 13.06 9.78
C PHE A 141 7.81 14.16 10.45
N ASP A 142 7.64 15.42 10.04
CA ASP A 142 8.22 16.60 10.68
C ASP A 142 7.44 17.00 11.94
N LYS A 143 7.86 16.43 13.06
CA LYS A 143 7.24 16.68 14.38
C LYS A 143 7.45 18.11 14.88
N THR A 144 8.50 18.79 14.42
CA THR A 144 8.89 20.12 14.91
C THR A 144 8.43 21.24 13.99
N ARG A 145 7.82 20.93 12.83
CA ARG A 145 7.42 21.88 11.79
C ARG A 145 8.58 22.74 11.31
N SER A 146 9.77 22.15 11.28
CA SER A 146 11.01 22.80 10.83
C SER A 146 11.18 22.82 9.31
N GLY A 147 10.33 22.09 8.58
CA GLY A 147 10.46 21.80 7.16
C GLY A 147 11.49 20.73 6.84
N ARG A 148 11.99 20.00 7.86
CA ARG A 148 13.01 18.95 7.75
C ARG A 148 12.70 17.82 8.72
N ILE A 149 13.21 16.63 8.46
CA ILE A 149 13.02 15.45 9.32
C ILE A 149 14.37 14.93 9.82
N ASP A 150 14.41 14.50 11.08
CA ASP A 150 15.57 13.83 11.66
C ASP A 150 15.61 12.34 11.29
N LEU A 151 16.65 11.62 11.74
CA LEU A 151 16.80 10.18 11.47
C LEU A 151 15.59 9.34 11.90
N PHE A 152 14.97 9.66 13.03
CA PHE A 152 13.79 8.93 13.51
C PHE A 152 12.57 9.20 12.62
N GLY A 153 12.35 10.45 12.22
CA GLY A 153 11.33 10.82 11.24
C GLY A 153 11.56 10.14 9.89
N PHE A 154 12.81 10.12 9.41
CA PHE A 154 13.17 9.43 8.17
C PHE A 154 12.98 7.92 8.26
N SER A 155 13.28 7.30 9.41
CA SER A 155 13.02 5.88 9.63
C SER A 155 11.53 5.55 9.51
N ALA A 156 10.66 6.38 10.11
CA ALA A 156 9.21 6.18 10.00
C ALA A 156 8.71 6.44 8.57
N LEU A 157 9.25 7.45 7.88
CA LEU A 157 8.97 7.72 6.48
C LEU A 157 9.40 6.55 5.59
N TRP A 158 10.56 5.94 5.86
CA TRP A 158 11.05 4.77 5.14
C TRP A 158 10.07 3.61 5.26
N ASP A 159 9.67 3.25 6.47
CA ASP A 159 8.70 2.18 6.71
C ASP A 159 7.36 2.46 6.01
N TYR A 160 6.91 3.72 6.03
CA TYR A 160 5.72 4.17 5.32
C TYR A 160 5.86 4.00 3.80
N MET A 161 6.99 4.40 3.21
CA MET A 161 7.26 4.20 1.78
C MET A 161 7.30 2.72 1.41
N GLN A 162 7.91 1.87 2.25
CA GLN A 162 7.97 0.43 1.99
C GLN A 162 6.59 -0.21 1.98
N GLN A 163 5.69 0.21 2.88
CA GLN A 163 4.28 -0.22 2.87
C GLN A 163 3.58 0.19 1.57
N TRP A 164 3.74 1.44 1.13
CA TRP A 164 3.17 1.91 -0.12
C TRP A 164 3.72 1.20 -1.35
N ARG A 165 5.03 0.91 -1.37
CA ARG A 165 5.65 0.10 -2.43
C ARG A 165 5.06 -1.30 -2.49
N GLY A 166 4.84 -1.93 -1.33
CA GLY A 166 4.18 -3.23 -1.25
C GLY A 166 2.75 -3.21 -1.80
N LEU A 167 1.97 -2.19 -1.43
CA LEU A 167 0.61 -2.00 -1.97
C LEU A 167 0.62 -1.73 -3.49
N PHE A 168 1.51 -0.86 -3.94
CA PHE A 168 1.66 -0.53 -5.35
C PHE A 168 1.98 -1.78 -6.18
N GLN A 169 2.97 -2.57 -5.76
CA GLN A 169 3.34 -3.83 -6.43
C GLN A 169 2.24 -4.90 -6.37
N HIS A 170 1.40 -4.86 -5.34
CA HIS A 170 0.25 -5.75 -5.23
C HIS A 170 -0.83 -5.42 -6.29
N TYR A 171 -1.02 -4.13 -6.57
CA TYR A 171 -2.04 -3.66 -7.51
C TYR A 171 -1.55 -3.55 -8.96
N ASP A 172 -0.25 -3.32 -9.17
CA ASP A 172 0.44 -3.40 -10.47
C ASP A 172 0.58 -4.87 -10.90
N ARG A 173 -0.49 -5.42 -11.47
CA ARG A 173 -0.63 -6.85 -11.73
C ARG A 173 0.17 -7.28 -12.95
N ASP A 174 0.24 -6.42 -13.95
CA ASP A 174 1.02 -6.65 -15.16
C ASP A 174 2.51 -6.31 -14.97
N ARG A 175 2.88 -5.75 -13.81
CA ARG A 175 4.24 -5.32 -13.47
C ARG A 175 4.78 -4.30 -14.47
N SER A 176 3.90 -3.45 -14.99
CA SER A 176 4.26 -2.35 -15.89
C SER A 176 5.07 -1.27 -15.19
N GLY A 177 5.10 -1.26 -13.85
CA GLY A 177 5.67 -0.19 -13.05
C GLY A 177 4.74 1.03 -12.95
N SER A 178 3.46 0.87 -13.26
CA SER A 178 2.42 1.91 -13.19
C SER A 178 1.05 1.30 -12.90
N ILE A 179 0.14 2.07 -12.29
CA ILE A 179 -1.23 1.62 -12.04
C ILE A 179 -2.16 2.16 -13.12
N SER A 180 -2.74 1.26 -13.92
CA SER A 180 -3.75 1.57 -14.94
C SER A 180 -5.13 1.87 -14.32
N GLY A 181 -6.06 2.41 -15.12
CA GLY A 181 -7.44 2.67 -14.68
C GLY A 181 -8.17 1.44 -14.12
N PRO A 182 -8.11 0.27 -14.79
CA PRO A 182 -8.66 -0.98 -14.26
C PRO A 182 -8.02 -1.43 -12.94
N GLU A 183 -6.69 -1.32 -12.82
CA GLU A 183 -5.97 -1.67 -11.59
C GLU A 183 -6.31 -0.71 -10.44
N LEU A 184 -6.40 0.59 -10.72
CA LEU A 184 -6.84 1.58 -9.73
C LEU A 184 -8.27 1.29 -9.28
N SER A 185 -9.19 1.01 -10.21
CA SER A 185 -10.57 0.67 -9.87
C SER A 185 -10.64 -0.54 -8.95
N GLN A 186 -9.81 -1.56 -9.21
CA GLN A 186 -9.71 -2.73 -8.35
C GLN A 186 -9.09 -2.40 -7.00
N ALA A 187 -8.02 -1.61 -6.96
CA ALA A 187 -7.34 -1.20 -5.74
C ALA A 187 -8.30 -0.45 -4.82
N LEU A 188 -9.01 0.54 -5.36
CA LEU A 188 -10.00 1.32 -4.62
C LEU A 188 -11.16 0.44 -4.12
N ALA A 189 -11.64 -0.50 -4.93
CA ALA A 189 -12.66 -1.46 -4.49
C ALA A 189 -12.17 -2.35 -3.32
N GLN A 190 -10.93 -2.84 -3.37
CA GLN A 190 -10.34 -3.62 -2.28
C GLN A 190 -10.08 -2.80 -1.02
N MET A 191 -9.75 -1.52 -1.19
CA MET A 191 -9.72 -0.57 -0.08
C MET A 191 -11.14 -0.30 0.45
N GLY A 192 -12.22 -0.69 -0.22
CA GLY A 192 -13.59 -0.51 0.25
C GLY A 192 -14.26 0.78 -0.23
N TYR A 193 -13.74 1.38 -1.30
CA TYR A 193 -14.40 2.44 -2.04
C TYR A 193 -15.34 1.85 -3.09
N ASN A 194 -16.59 2.32 -3.11
CA ASN A 194 -17.53 2.00 -4.19
C ASN A 194 -17.53 3.12 -5.24
N LEU A 195 -16.51 3.13 -6.11
CA LEU A 195 -16.33 4.12 -7.16
C LEU A 195 -16.52 3.49 -8.54
N SER A 196 -16.99 4.27 -9.51
CA SER A 196 -17.17 3.76 -10.86
C SER A 196 -15.82 3.56 -11.56
N PRO A 197 -15.71 2.59 -12.49
CA PRO A 197 -14.50 2.42 -13.31
C PRO A 197 -14.15 3.70 -14.08
N GLN A 198 -15.16 4.43 -14.56
CA GLN A 198 -14.96 5.69 -15.28
C GLN A 198 -14.35 6.78 -14.40
N PHE A 199 -14.70 6.82 -13.11
CA PHE A 199 -14.09 7.75 -12.16
C PHE A 199 -12.62 7.38 -11.91
N SER A 200 -12.32 6.09 -11.78
CA SER A 200 -10.95 5.59 -11.63
C SER A 200 -10.09 5.94 -12.84
N GLU A 201 -10.61 5.72 -14.05
CA GLU A 201 -9.97 6.13 -15.31
C GLU A 201 -9.72 7.64 -15.35
N ALA A 202 -10.69 8.45 -14.93
CA ALA A 202 -10.53 9.90 -14.86
C ALA A 202 -9.42 10.32 -13.86
N LEU A 203 -9.28 9.63 -12.72
CA LEU A 203 -8.17 9.88 -11.79
C LEU A 203 -6.82 9.56 -12.44
N VAL A 204 -6.70 8.43 -13.12
CA VAL A 204 -5.46 8.07 -13.84
C VAL A 204 -5.12 9.11 -14.90
N GLN A 205 -6.10 9.58 -15.68
CA GLN A 205 -5.86 10.60 -16.71
C GLN A 205 -5.50 11.97 -16.14
N ARG A 206 -5.95 12.30 -14.92
CA ARG A 206 -5.69 13.59 -14.27
C ARG A 206 -4.34 13.63 -13.57
N PHE A 207 -3.94 12.54 -12.91
CA PHE A 207 -2.72 12.49 -12.09
C PHE A 207 -1.57 11.74 -12.77
N GLY A 208 -1.86 10.88 -13.72
CA GLY A 208 -0.88 10.14 -14.51
C GLY A 208 -0.29 10.96 -15.65
N MET A 209 0.81 10.46 -16.21
CA MET A 209 1.37 11.02 -17.44
C MET A 209 0.53 10.57 -18.64
N ARG A 210 0.40 11.39 -19.69
CA ARG A 210 -0.43 11.07 -20.86
C ARG A 210 -0.08 9.69 -21.44
N GLY A 211 -1.07 8.80 -21.48
CA GLY A 211 -0.92 7.44 -22.00
C GLY A 211 -0.16 6.48 -21.08
N GLN A 212 0.11 6.87 -19.83
CA GLN A 212 0.73 6.02 -18.81
C GLN A 212 -0.18 5.92 -17.57
N GLY A 213 0.02 4.85 -16.79
CA GLY A 213 -0.62 4.70 -15.49
C GLY A 213 -0.04 5.64 -14.43
N LEU A 214 -0.57 5.54 -13.20
CA LEU A 214 -0.05 6.26 -12.05
C LEU A 214 1.28 5.65 -11.61
N GLN A 215 2.31 6.48 -11.48
CA GLN A 215 3.53 6.13 -10.78
C GLN A 215 3.29 6.11 -9.26
N LEU A 216 4.24 5.58 -8.48
CA LEU A 216 4.10 5.41 -7.04
C LEU A 216 3.75 6.71 -6.31
N ASP A 217 4.44 7.80 -6.64
CA ASP A 217 4.17 9.13 -6.08
C ASP A 217 2.71 9.58 -6.29
N ARG A 218 2.23 9.49 -7.54
CA ARG A 218 0.88 9.89 -7.92
C ARG A 218 -0.17 8.96 -7.33
N PHE A 219 0.12 7.67 -7.22
CA PHE A 219 -0.75 6.72 -6.53
C PHE A 219 -0.91 7.08 -5.05
N ILE A 220 0.19 7.36 -4.34
CA ILE A 220 0.15 7.81 -2.94
C ILE A 220 -0.67 9.09 -2.83
N GLN A 221 -0.42 10.08 -3.70
CA GLN A 221 -1.16 11.35 -3.72
C GLN A 221 -2.67 11.16 -3.91
N VAL A 222 -3.08 10.33 -4.87
CA VAL A 222 -4.50 10.06 -5.14
C VAL A 222 -5.16 9.38 -3.94
N CYS A 223 -4.52 8.35 -3.37
CA CYS A 223 -5.07 7.64 -2.22
C CYS A 223 -5.20 8.54 -0.99
N THR A 224 -4.19 9.37 -0.69
CA THR A 224 -4.23 10.25 0.48
C THR A 224 -5.26 11.37 0.32
N GLN A 225 -5.36 11.98 -0.88
CA GLN A 225 -6.41 12.97 -1.14
C GLN A 225 -7.81 12.36 -1.07
N LEU A 226 -8.00 11.17 -1.65
CA LEU A 226 -9.28 10.46 -1.60
C LEU A 226 -9.67 10.13 -0.15
N GLN A 227 -8.70 9.71 0.68
CA GLN A 227 -8.92 9.46 2.10
C GLN A 227 -9.36 10.73 2.84
N SER A 228 -8.64 11.85 2.66
CA SER A 228 -8.99 13.14 3.28
C SER A 228 -10.38 13.63 2.87
N MET A 229 -10.70 13.53 1.57
CA MET A 229 -12.03 13.90 1.05
C MET A 229 -13.14 13.00 1.56
N THR A 230 -12.86 11.71 1.69
CA THR A 230 -13.83 10.74 2.22
C THR A 230 -14.11 11.00 3.69
N GLN A 231 -13.10 11.39 4.48
CA GLN A 231 -13.31 11.79 5.87
C GLN A 231 -14.20 13.03 5.97
N LEU A 232 -13.90 14.08 5.19
CA LEU A 232 -14.74 15.28 5.13
C LEU A 232 -16.18 14.96 4.75
N PHE A 233 -16.38 14.12 3.72
CA PHE A 233 -17.70 13.69 3.30
C PHE A 233 -18.43 12.95 4.42
N ARG A 234 -17.76 12.03 5.12
CA ARG A 234 -18.33 11.25 6.23
C ARG A 234 -18.68 12.08 7.45
N GLU A 235 -17.91 13.12 7.73
CA GLU A 235 -18.21 14.08 8.80
C GLU A 235 -19.53 14.81 8.53
N LYS A 236 -19.85 15.04 7.25
CA LYS A 236 -21.08 15.74 6.83
C LYS A 236 -22.25 14.80 6.51
N ASP A 237 -22.00 13.57 6.07
CA ASP A 237 -23.04 12.54 5.84
C ASP A 237 -23.38 11.77 7.12
N THR A 238 -23.96 12.46 8.08
CA THR A 238 -24.37 11.87 9.37
C THR A 238 -25.41 10.76 9.21
N THR A 239 -26.20 10.81 8.13
CA THR A 239 -27.24 9.83 7.79
C THR A 239 -26.73 8.62 7.00
N ARG A 240 -25.47 8.65 6.53
CA ARG A 240 -24.85 7.63 5.67
C ARG A 240 -25.69 7.27 4.44
N MET A 241 -26.32 8.26 3.82
CA MET A 241 -27.15 8.06 2.62
C MET A 241 -26.34 8.06 1.32
N GLY A 242 -25.07 8.48 1.38
CA GLY A 242 -24.21 8.64 0.21
C GLY A 242 -24.43 9.96 -0.51
N SER A 243 -25.13 10.90 0.12
CA SER A 243 -25.41 12.23 -0.42
C SER A 243 -25.45 13.25 0.70
N VAL A 244 -24.80 14.40 0.49
CA VAL A 244 -24.74 15.50 1.47
C VAL A 244 -25.24 16.77 0.80
N ARG A 245 -25.99 17.58 1.55
CA ARG A 245 -26.32 18.96 1.17
C ARG A 245 -25.41 19.91 1.95
N LEU A 246 -24.56 20.64 1.23
CA LEU A 246 -23.63 21.62 1.81
C LEU A 246 -24.03 23.04 1.39
N SER A 247 -23.85 24.00 2.30
CA SER A 247 -23.78 25.41 1.91
C SER A 247 -22.49 25.67 1.12
N TYR A 248 -22.44 26.76 0.36
CA TYR A 248 -21.23 27.12 -0.38
C TYR A 248 -20.03 27.36 0.55
N GLU A 249 -20.25 28.03 1.70
CA GLU A 249 -19.19 28.27 2.69
C GLU A 249 -18.71 26.99 3.36
N ASP A 250 -19.61 26.05 3.67
CA ASP A 250 -19.22 24.73 4.20
C ASP A 250 -18.38 23.94 3.21
N PHE A 251 -18.74 24.00 1.92
CA PHE A 251 -17.98 23.36 0.86
C PHE A 251 -16.58 23.96 0.75
N LEU A 252 -16.46 25.29 0.68
CA LEU A 252 -15.17 25.97 0.60
C LEU A 252 -14.31 25.71 1.84
N SER A 253 -14.88 25.84 3.04
CA SER A 253 -14.17 25.60 4.30
C SER A 253 -13.62 24.18 4.40
N GLY A 254 -14.43 23.19 4.01
CA GLY A 254 -14.01 21.79 3.95
C GLY A 254 -12.90 21.55 2.92
N ALA A 255 -13.04 22.11 1.72
CA ALA A 255 -12.05 22.01 0.66
C ALA A 255 -10.71 22.63 1.09
N ILE A 256 -10.73 23.85 1.63
CA ILE A 256 -9.55 24.59 2.10
C ILE A 256 -8.80 23.81 3.18
N THR A 257 -9.51 23.29 4.18
CA THR A 257 -8.90 22.62 5.34
C THR A 257 -8.22 21.29 4.99
N ARG A 258 -8.63 20.63 3.90
CA ARG A 258 -8.20 19.27 3.55
C ARG A 258 -7.43 19.16 2.23
N LEU A 259 -7.42 20.20 1.39
CA LEU A 259 -6.67 20.25 0.12
C LEU A 259 -5.43 21.15 0.14
N MET A 260 -5.34 22.08 1.09
CA MET A 260 -4.19 22.99 1.25
C MET A 260 -3.47 22.71 2.56
#